data_AF-A0A4Y2EIQ1-F1
#
_entry.id   AF-A0A4Y2EIQ1-F1
#
_cell.length_a   1.000
_cell.length_b   1.000
_cell.length_c   1.000
_cell.angle_alpha   90.00
_cell.angle_beta   90.00
_cell.angle_gamma   90.00
#
_symmetry.space_group_name_H-M   'P 1'
#
loop_
_entity.id
_entity.type
_entity.pdbx_description
1 polymer ?
#
loop_
_entity_poly.entity_id
_entity_poly.type
_entity_poly.pdbx_seq_one_letter_code
_entity_poly.pdbx_strand_id
1 'polypeptide(L)'
;MVSNNCIKADGVKESFKVFIRNPVVQKDMEKFKREKERLDDVFFSLFEVCNSPDNLRSFVKFILILSHGSAFVERGFSINSECFIENQLEESLVALRQIYDGVVGAGGINNLVITKSMINFVKNSHTRYLEALEKRKETSREKDQAVAEKRIC
;
A
#
# COMPACT_ATOMS: atom_id res chain seq x y z
N MET A 1 -18.12 8.89 -23.21
CA MET A 1 -16.64 8.88 -23.31
C MET A 1 -16.13 7.81 -22.37
N VAL A 2 -15.70 6.66 -22.89
CA VAL A 2 -15.06 5.63 -22.06
C VAL A 2 -13.68 6.16 -21.67
N SER A 3 -13.44 6.34 -20.37
CA SER A 3 -12.18 6.88 -19.86
C SER A 3 -11.00 6.07 -20.40
N ASN A 4 -9.95 6.74 -20.90
CA ASN A 4 -8.75 6.13 -21.52
C ASN A 4 -8.09 5.00 -20.68
N ASN A 5 -8.34 4.96 -19.37
CA ASN A 5 -7.87 3.89 -18.49
C ASN A 5 -8.58 2.55 -18.71
N CYS A 6 -9.86 2.57 -19.09
CA CYS A 6 -10.64 1.35 -19.35
C CYS A 6 -10.08 0.58 -20.56
N ILE A 7 -9.76 1.31 -21.63
CA ILE A 7 -9.18 0.75 -22.87
C ILE A 7 -7.82 0.09 -22.60
N LYS A 8 -6.99 0.69 -21.74
CA LYS A 8 -5.69 0.12 -21.33
C LYS A 8 -5.85 -1.15 -20.51
N ALA A 9 -6.82 -1.18 -19.59
CA ALA A 9 -7.11 -2.34 -18.76
C ALA A 9 -7.63 -3.53 -19.60
N ASP A 10 -8.52 -3.27 -20.56
CA ASP A 10 -9.02 -4.28 -21.48
C ASP A 10 -7.91 -4.88 -22.34
N GLY A 11 -6.97 -4.04 -22.82
CA GLY A 11 -5.79 -4.52 -23.56
C GLY A 11 -4.92 -5.47 -22.74
N VAL A 12 -4.62 -5.12 -21.48
CA VAL A 12 -3.84 -5.97 -20.57
C VAL A 12 -4.56 -7.29 -20.27
N LYS A 13 -5.89 -7.25 -20.10
CA LYS A 13 -6.71 -8.45 -19.88
C LYS A 13 -6.62 -9.43 -21.06
N GLU A 14 -6.72 -8.95 -22.29
CA GLU A 14 -6.58 -9.80 -23.47
C GLU A 14 -5.14 -10.33 -23.62
N SER A 15 -4.13 -9.50 -23.38
CA SER A 15 -2.73 -9.96 -23.35
C SER A 15 -2.49 -11.06 -22.31
N PHE A 16 -3.08 -10.94 -21.12
CA PHE A 16 -2.97 -11.96 -20.08
C PHE A 16 -3.64 -13.29 -20.48
N LYS A 17 -4.82 -13.24 -21.12
CA LYS A 17 -5.48 -14.45 -21.64
C LYS A 17 -4.63 -15.17 -22.68
N VAL A 18 -3.98 -14.43 -23.58
CA VAL A 18 -3.06 -15.00 -24.58
C VAL A 18 -1.85 -15.62 -23.88
N PHE A 19 -1.28 -14.95 -22.89
CA PHE A 19 -0.15 -15.44 -22.11
C PHE A 19 -0.45 -16.78 -21.41
N ILE A 20 -1.59 -16.89 -20.71
CA ILE A 20 -1.98 -18.12 -19.99
C ILE A 20 -2.35 -19.27 -20.95
N ARG A 21 -2.75 -18.97 -22.19
CA ARG A 21 -3.00 -19.98 -23.23
C ARG A 21 -1.72 -20.52 -23.87
N ASN A 22 -0.56 -19.93 -23.61
CA ASN A 22 0.71 -20.41 -24.13
C ASN A 22 1.04 -21.79 -23.52
N PRO A 23 1.30 -22.83 -24.34
CA PRO A 23 1.58 -24.18 -23.84
C PRO A 23 2.83 -24.27 -22.96
N VAL A 24 3.81 -23.37 -23.13
CA VAL A 24 5.00 -23.31 -22.27
C VAL A 24 4.60 -22.87 -20.86
N VAL A 25 3.81 -21.79 -20.77
CA VAL A 25 3.30 -21.26 -19.50
C VAL A 25 2.45 -22.32 -18.78
N GLN A 26 1.60 -23.03 -19.50
CA GLN A 26 0.76 -24.08 -18.91
C GLN A 26 1.61 -25.22 -18.32
N LYS A 27 2.60 -25.72 -19.06
CA LYS A 27 3.47 -26.81 -18.59
C LYS A 27 4.30 -26.42 -17.38
N ASP A 28 4.79 -25.18 -17.31
CA ASP A 28 5.57 -24.72 -16.17
C ASP A 28 4.68 -24.46 -14.95
N MET A 29 3.47 -23.92 -15.16
CA MET A 29 2.47 -23.73 -14.10
C MET A 29 1.92 -25.06 -13.57
N GLU A 30 1.82 -26.12 -14.38
CA GLU A 30 1.45 -27.47 -13.91
C GLU A 30 2.51 -28.08 -12.98
N LYS A 31 3.79 -27.74 -13.20
CA LYS A 31 4.90 -28.21 -12.37
C LYS A 31 5.10 -27.37 -11.11
N PHE A 32 4.56 -26.16 -11.09
CA PHE A 32 4.74 -25.21 -10.00
C PHE A 32 4.28 -25.78 -8.66
N LYS A 33 5.15 -25.65 -7.64
CA LYS A 33 4.84 -26.03 -6.26
C LYS A 33 5.03 -24.82 -5.35
N ARG A 34 3.92 -24.31 -4.82
CA ARG A 34 3.88 -23.15 -3.90
C ARG A 34 4.82 -23.27 -2.69
N GLU A 35 5.03 -24.49 -2.20
CA GLU A 35 5.88 -24.76 -1.03
C GLU A 35 7.38 -24.67 -1.33
N LYS A 36 7.77 -24.81 -2.60
CA LYS A 36 9.18 -24.89 -3.03
C LYS A 36 9.63 -23.66 -3.79
N GLU A 37 8.71 -22.99 -4.47
CA GLU A 37 9.02 -21.91 -5.40
C GLU A 37 8.07 -20.74 -5.19
N ARG A 38 8.60 -19.52 -5.42
CA ARG A 38 7.83 -18.29 -5.35
C ARG A 38 7.11 -18.01 -6.66
N LEU A 39 5.85 -17.59 -6.57
CA LEU A 39 5.02 -17.35 -7.75
C LEU A 39 5.53 -16.17 -8.59
N ASP A 40 6.05 -15.12 -7.96
CA ASP A 40 6.62 -13.96 -8.66
C ASP A 40 7.84 -14.33 -9.49
N ASP A 41 8.79 -15.08 -8.93
CA ASP A 41 9.98 -15.53 -9.67
C ASP A 41 9.62 -16.36 -10.90
N VAL A 42 8.60 -17.22 -10.77
CA VAL A 42 8.09 -18.05 -11.88
C VAL A 42 7.40 -17.20 -12.95
N PHE A 43 6.59 -16.22 -12.58
CA PHE A 43 5.97 -15.32 -13.58
C PHE A 43 7.02 -14.46 -14.29
N PHE A 44 8.02 -13.93 -13.57
CA PHE A 44 9.07 -13.12 -14.18
C PHE A 44 9.95 -13.91 -15.15
N SER A 45 10.31 -15.17 -14.83
CA SER A 45 11.06 -16.02 -15.76
C SER A 45 10.25 -16.32 -17.02
N LEU A 46 8.96 -16.62 -16.89
CA LEU A 46 8.07 -16.87 -18.03
C LEU A 46 7.84 -15.63 -18.89
N PHE A 47 7.84 -14.43 -18.31
CA PHE A 47 7.74 -13.20 -19.09
C PHE A 47 8.94 -13.01 -20.02
N GLU A 48 10.15 -13.36 -19.56
CA GLU A 48 11.36 -13.34 -20.40
C GLU A 48 11.28 -14.39 -21.51
N VAL A 49 10.94 -15.63 -21.16
CA VAL A 49 10.84 -16.74 -22.14
C VAL A 49 9.80 -16.45 -23.21
N CYS A 50 8.65 -15.89 -22.83
CA CYS A 50 7.54 -15.63 -23.74
C CYS A 50 7.59 -14.24 -24.39
N ASN A 51 8.63 -13.44 -24.14
CA ASN A 51 8.75 -12.05 -24.57
C ASN A 51 7.46 -11.23 -24.34
N SER A 52 6.93 -11.30 -23.12
CA SER A 52 5.64 -10.69 -22.77
C SER A 52 5.71 -9.16 -22.78
N PRO A 53 4.63 -8.46 -23.16
CA PRO A 53 4.65 -7.01 -23.29
C PRO A 53 4.76 -6.31 -21.92
N ASP A 54 5.40 -5.15 -21.90
CA ASP A 54 5.75 -4.42 -20.66
C ASP A 54 4.55 -4.01 -19.82
N ASN A 55 3.42 -3.70 -20.47
CA ASN A 55 2.17 -3.36 -19.80
C ASN A 55 1.64 -4.54 -18.96
N LEU A 56 1.73 -5.77 -19.48
CA LEU A 56 1.35 -6.99 -18.80
C LEU A 56 2.31 -7.30 -17.65
N ARG A 57 3.62 -7.22 -17.91
CA ARG A 57 4.67 -7.41 -16.89
C ARG A 57 4.46 -6.47 -15.71
N SER A 58 4.23 -5.19 -16.00
CA SER A 58 3.98 -4.15 -14.98
C SER A 58 2.70 -4.44 -14.18
N PHE A 59 1.62 -4.82 -14.86
CA PHE A 59 0.36 -5.15 -14.21
C PHE A 59 0.45 -6.35 -13.27
N VAL A 60 1.05 -7.46 -13.72
CA VAL A 60 1.23 -8.65 -12.87
C VAL A 60 2.18 -8.35 -11.71
N LYS A 61 3.24 -7.56 -11.94
CA LYS A 61 4.12 -7.07 -10.87
C LYS A 61 3.33 -6.31 -9.81
N PHE A 62 2.45 -5.39 -10.19
CA PHE A 62 1.60 -4.68 -9.23
C PHE A 62 0.71 -5.66 -8.44
N ILE A 63 0.05 -6.61 -9.10
CA ILE A 63 -0.81 -7.59 -8.42
C ILE A 63 -0.04 -8.45 -7.43
N LEU A 64 1.16 -8.93 -7.79
CA LEU A 64 1.94 -9.84 -6.95
C LEU A 64 2.64 -9.11 -5.79
N ILE A 65 2.89 -7.81 -5.90
CA ILE A 65 3.41 -6.97 -4.82
C ILE A 65 2.29 -6.57 -3.85
N LEU A 66 1.06 -6.39 -4.35
CA LEU A 66 -0.12 -6.16 -3.52
C LEU A 66 -0.49 -7.45 -2.79
N SER A 67 0.18 -7.72 -1.68
CA SER A 67 -0.13 -8.85 -0.79
C SER A 67 -1.62 -8.92 -0.46
N HIS A 68 -2.18 -10.14 -0.34
CA HIS A 68 -3.58 -10.39 0.02
C HIS A 68 -4.05 -9.73 1.34
N GLY A 69 -3.14 -9.19 2.17
CA GLY A 69 -3.47 -8.34 3.32
C GLY A 69 -3.92 -6.91 2.96
N SER A 70 -3.86 -6.55 1.67
CA SER A 70 -4.43 -5.31 1.09
C SER A 70 -5.55 -5.60 0.09
N ALA A 71 -6.05 -6.85 0.04
CA ALA A 71 -7.31 -7.15 -0.65
C ALA A 71 -8.46 -6.57 0.18
N PHE A 72 -8.64 -5.27 -0.02
CA PHE A 72 -9.82 -4.50 0.34
C PHE A 72 -11.09 -5.30 0.00
N VAL A 73 -11.99 -5.39 0.98
CA VAL A 73 -13.32 -5.97 0.85
C VAL A 73 -14.14 -5.02 -0.04
N GLU A 74 -13.90 -5.04 -1.35
CA GLU A 74 -14.75 -4.31 -2.27
C GLU A 74 -16.14 -4.95 -2.31
N ARG A 75 -17.08 -4.23 -1.68
CA ARG A 75 -18.49 -4.16 -2.07
C ARG A 75 -19.31 -5.45 -1.85
N GLY A 76 -19.63 -5.71 -0.59
CA GLY A 76 -20.89 -6.36 -0.21
C GLY A 76 -21.60 -5.52 0.85
N PHE A 77 -22.46 -4.60 0.41
CA PHE A 77 -23.47 -3.86 1.18
C PHE A 77 -23.36 -3.90 2.73
N SER A 78 -22.46 -3.09 3.28
CA SER A 78 -22.70 -2.44 4.57
C SER A 78 -21.75 -1.27 4.70
N ILE A 79 -22.31 -0.06 4.82
CA ILE A 79 -21.57 1.09 5.34
C ILE A 79 -21.37 0.77 6.82
N ASN A 80 -20.29 0.05 7.14
CA ASN A 80 -19.85 -0.04 8.52
C ASN A 80 -18.97 1.18 8.75
N SER A 81 -19.46 2.15 9.51
CA SER A 81 -18.79 3.40 9.87
C SER A 81 -17.60 3.21 10.83
N GLU A 82 -17.00 2.02 10.87
CA GLU A 82 -15.97 1.62 11.84
C GLU A 82 -14.81 0.83 11.20
N CYS A 83 -14.34 1.23 10.01
CA CYS A 83 -13.03 0.77 9.55
C CYS A 83 -11.92 1.57 10.27
N PHE A 84 -11.53 1.12 11.46
CA PHE A 84 -10.50 1.76 12.30
C PHE A 84 -9.10 1.84 11.65
N ILE A 85 -8.87 1.18 10.51
CA ILE A 85 -7.56 1.08 9.85
C ILE A 85 -7.44 2.07 8.66
N GLU A 86 -8.54 2.50 8.05
CA GLU A 86 -8.53 3.33 6.83
C GLU A 86 -8.25 4.83 7.04
N ASN A 87 -8.26 5.33 8.28
CA ASN A 87 -7.97 6.73 8.57
C ASN A 87 -6.55 6.96 9.16
N GLN A 88 -5.61 6.05 8.89
CA GLN A 88 -4.22 6.26 9.27
C GLN A 88 -3.52 7.12 8.23
N LEU A 89 -3.06 8.31 8.66
CA LEU A 89 -2.17 9.14 7.86
C LEU A 89 -0.86 8.39 7.58
N GLU A 90 -0.18 8.71 6.48
CA GLU A 90 1.14 8.17 6.17
C GLU A 90 2.11 8.29 7.36
N GLU A 91 2.04 9.41 8.09
CA GLU A 91 2.78 9.65 9.32
C GLU A 91 2.55 8.57 10.39
N SER A 92 1.33 8.04 10.49
CA SER A 92 0.98 6.97 11.44
C SER A 92 1.60 5.63 11.02
N LEU A 93 1.65 5.34 9.72
CA LEU A 93 2.29 4.14 9.19
C LEU A 93 3.80 4.18 9.40
N VAL A 94 4.43 5.33 9.15
CA VAL A 94 5.86 5.55 9.42
C VAL A 94 6.17 5.38 10.90
N ALA A 95 5.34 5.95 11.78
CA ALA A 95 5.51 5.80 13.23
C ALA A 95 5.37 4.33 13.68
N LEU A 96 4.39 3.59 13.17
CA LEU A 96 4.24 2.16 13.44
C LEU A 96 5.47 1.36 13.00
N ARG A 97 6.02 1.68 11.83
CA ARG A 97 7.24 1.03 11.33
C ARG A 97 8.44 1.30 12.23
N GLN A 98 8.63 2.54 12.66
CA GLN A 98 9.69 2.92 13.60
C GLN A 98 9.56 2.18 14.93
N ILE A 99 8.34 2.03 15.45
CA ILE A 99 8.08 1.26 16.69
C ILE A 99 8.46 -0.20 16.47
N TYR A 100 8.02 -0.80 15.37
CA TYR A 100 8.33 -2.20 15.04
C TYR A 100 9.84 -2.43 14.94
N ASP A 101 10.55 -1.61 14.17
CA ASP A 101 12.00 -1.72 13.99
C ASP A 101 12.75 -1.53 15.33
N GLY A 102 12.26 -0.62 16.18
CA GLY A 102 12.80 -0.44 17.53
C GLY A 102 12.61 -1.65 18.44
N VAL A 103 11.43 -2.29 18.41
CA VAL A 103 11.15 -3.50 19.19
C VAL A 103 11.97 -4.69 18.69
N VAL A 104 12.10 -4.85 17.37
CA VAL A 104 12.94 -5.90 16.77
C VAL A 104 14.42 -5.68 17.12
N GLY A 105 14.90 -4.44 17.01
CA GLY A 105 16.28 -4.07 17.36
C GLY A 105 16.61 -4.29 18.84
N ALA A 106 15.63 -4.16 19.73
CA ALA A 106 15.78 -4.47 21.15
C ALA A 106 15.82 -5.99 21.45
N GLY A 107 15.62 -6.86 20.45
CA GLY A 107 15.56 -8.31 20.65
C GLY A 107 14.17 -8.79 21.10
N GLY A 108 13.12 -8.06 20.74
CA GLY A 108 11.73 -8.38 21.07
C GLY A 108 11.19 -7.61 22.28
N ILE A 109 9.89 -7.72 22.51
CA ILE A 109 9.17 -6.86 23.46
C ILE A 109 9.60 -7.07 24.92
N ASN A 110 10.06 -8.28 25.26
CA ASN A 110 10.53 -8.63 26.61
C ASN A 110 11.86 -7.97 26.96
N ASN A 111 12.65 -7.58 25.96
CA ASN A 111 13.98 -6.99 26.11
C ASN A 111 13.95 -5.46 25.95
N LEU A 112 12.77 -4.87 25.73
CA LEU A 112 12.61 -3.44 25.54
C LEU A 112 12.72 -2.69 26.88
N VAL A 113 13.74 -1.85 27.02
CA VAL A 113 13.91 -0.99 28.21
C VAL A 113 13.08 0.29 28.06
N ILE A 114 12.05 0.44 28.88
CA ILE A 114 11.22 1.66 28.91
C ILE A 114 11.97 2.77 29.65
N THR A 115 12.34 3.82 28.91
CA THR A 115 13.07 4.97 29.47
C THR A 115 12.14 5.99 30.13
N LYS A 116 12.66 6.77 31.08
CA LYS A 116 11.92 7.86 31.74
C LYS A 116 11.43 8.92 30.74
N SER A 117 12.17 9.16 29.66
CA SER A 117 11.77 10.09 28.59
C SER A 117 10.52 9.60 27.86
N MET A 118 10.41 8.30 27.55
CA MET A 118 9.20 7.71 26.95
C MET A 118 7.99 7.88 27.85
N ILE A 119 8.15 7.62 29.16
CA ILE A 119 7.07 7.81 30.13
C ILE A 119 6.62 9.28 30.16
N ASN A 120 7.58 10.21 30.22
CA ASN A 120 7.25 11.64 30.22
C ASN A 120 6.61 12.09 28.90
N PHE A 121 7.04 11.52 27.77
CA PHE A 121 6.47 11.79 26.46
C PHE A 121 5.00 11.39 26.39
N VAL A 122 4.67 10.18 26.86
CA VAL A 122 3.29 9.68 26.92
C VAL A 122 2.43 10.54 27.86
N LYS A 123 2.96 10.93 29.02
CA LYS A 123 2.24 11.80 29.97
C LYS A 123 1.83 13.15 29.35
N ASN A 124 2.64 13.69 28.45
CA ASN A 124 2.38 14.98 27.78
C ASN A 124 1.71 14.81 26.40
N SER A 125 1.29 13.60 26.02
CA SER A 125 0.74 13.31 24.69
C SER A 125 -0.52 14.12 24.37
N HIS A 126 -1.41 14.29 25.35
CA HIS A 126 -2.64 15.06 25.19
C HIS A 126 -2.35 16.54 24.91
N THR A 127 -1.44 17.16 25.67
CA THR A 127 -1.04 18.56 25.46
C THR A 127 -0.46 18.76 24.06
N ARG A 128 0.44 17.86 23.65
CA ARG A 128 1.04 17.88 22.30
C ARG A 128 0.00 17.71 21.19
N TYR A 129 -1.02 16.89 21.44
CA TYR A 129 -2.13 16.73 20.49
C TYR A 129 -2.93 18.03 20.33
N LEU A 130 -3.24 18.72 21.43
CA LEU A 130 -3.92 20.02 21.38
C LEU A 130 -3.11 21.07 20.63
N GLU A 131 -1.81 21.17 20.93
CA GLU A 131 -0.89 22.08 20.22
C GLU A 131 -0.83 21.78 18.71
N ALA A 132 -0.80 20.50 18.33
CA ALA A 132 -0.81 20.09 16.93
C ALA A 132 -2.13 20.44 16.22
N LEU A 133 -3.25 20.33 16.94
CA LEU A 133 -4.58 20.65 16.42
C LEU A 133 -4.75 22.16 16.19
N GLU A 134 -4.22 22.99 17.09
CA GLU A 134 -4.17 24.45 16.91
C GLU A 134 -3.33 24.86 15.70
N LYS A 135 -2.12 24.31 15.56
CA LYS A 135 -1.26 24.57 14.39
C LYS A 135 -1.91 24.15 13.08
N ARG A 136 -2.60 23.00 13.05
CA ARG A 136 -3.36 22.57 11.87
C ARG A 136 -4.45 23.58 11.49
N LYS A 137 -5.18 24.12 12.48
CA LYS A 137 -6.20 25.16 12.26
C LYS A 137 -5.60 26.47 11.73
N GLU A 138 -4.42 26.87 12.20
CA GLU A 138 -3.72 28.07 11.70
C GLU A 138 -3.27 27.88 10.25
N THR A 139 -2.56 26.79 9.96
CA THR A 139 -2.09 26.50 8.60
C THR A 139 -3.22 26.32 7.58
N SER A 140 -4.38 25.79 7.97
CA SER A 140 -5.56 25.76 7.11
C SER A 140 -6.08 27.17 6.79
N ARG A 141 -6.15 28.06 7.79
CA ARG A 141 -6.59 29.45 7.59
C ARG A 141 -5.65 30.22 6.67
N GLU A 142 -4.34 30.04 6.82
CA GLU A 142 -3.33 30.64 5.94
C GLU A 142 -3.42 30.14 4.50
N LYS A 143 -3.64 28.83 4.31
CA LYS A 143 -3.83 28.23 2.98
C LYS A 143 -5.09 28.75 2.30
N ASP A 144 -6.20 28.88 3.03
CA ASP A 144 -7.46 29.39 2.49
C ASP A 144 -7.33 30.86 2.06
N GLN A 145 -6.60 31.68 2.83
CA GLN A 145 -6.28 33.06 2.47
C GLN A 145 -5.40 33.15 1.22
N ALA A 146 -4.33 32.35 1.14
CA ALA A 146 -3.46 32.32 -0.03
C ALA A 146 -4.17 31.82 -1.31
N VAL A 147 -5.14 30.92 -1.18
CA VAL A 147 -5.98 30.46 -2.30
C VAL A 147 -6.98 31.54 -2.73
N ALA A 148 -7.53 32.30 -1.78
CA ALA A 148 -8.41 33.42 -2.09
C ALA A 148 -7.67 34.54 -2.84
N GLU A 149 -6.46 34.89 -2.43
CA GLU A 149 -5.62 35.89 -3.09
C GLU A 149 -5.25 35.50 -4.53
N LYS A 150 -4.93 34.22 -4.77
CA LYS A 150 -4.63 33.70 -6.13
C LYS A 150 -5.82 33.65 -7.07
N ARG A 151 -7.06 33.73 -6.57
CA ARG A 151 -8.28 33.75 -7.40
C ARG A 151 -8.70 35.16 -7.84
N ILE A 152 -8.07 36.18 -7.26
CA ILE A 152 -8.37 37.59 -7.55
C ILE A 152 -7.40 38.17 -8.60
N CYS A 153 -6.28 37.48 -8.87
CA CYS A 153 -5.31 37.81 -9.91
C CYS A 153 -5.51 36.93 -11.15
#